data_AF-A0A9D1VQ34-F1
#
_entry.id   AF-A0A9D1VQ34-F1
#
_cell.length_a   1.000
_cell.length_b   1.000
_cell.length_c   1.000
_cell.angle_alpha   90.00
_cell.angle_beta   90.00
_cell.angle_gamma   90.00
#
_symmetry.space_group_name_H-M   'P 1'
#
loop_
_entity.id
_entity.type
_entity.pdbx_description
1 polymer ?
#
loop_
_entity_poly.entity_id
_entity_poly.type
_entity_poly.pdbx_seq_one_letter_code
_entity_poly.pdbx_strand_id
1 'polypeptide(L)'
;LTWTLPDTARAYKDWLRVLKKGGILLNFDANYGAVNFADTSKLPKNHTHNKLGLDMMAECEEIKRQLPISSRVRPAWDVETLGNLGVEQLSVDFGVSRKIYTIKDEFYNPDALFALFAVKA
;
A
#
# COMPACT_ATOMS: atom_id res chain seq x y z
N LEU A 1 5.73 -0.63 -2.03
CA LEU A 1 5.02 0.28 -2.97
C LEU A 1 4.23 -0.59 -3.96
N THR A 2 3.20 -1.27 -3.46
CA THR A 2 2.44 -2.23 -4.28
C THR A 2 1.24 -1.55 -4.94
N TRP A 3 0.71 -0.50 -4.30
CA TRP A 3 -0.40 0.32 -4.81
C TRP A 3 -0.11 1.09 -6.11
N THR A 4 1.14 1.19 -6.56
CA THR A 4 1.49 1.86 -7.82
C THR A 4 1.63 0.90 -9.00
N LEU A 5 1.42 -0.40 -8.79
CA LEU A 5 1.63 -1.41 -9.84
C LEU A 5 0.41 -1.49 -10.78
N PRO A 6 0.63 -1.53 -12.11
CA PRO A 6 -0.46 -1.59 -13.09
C PRO A 6 -1.24 -2.91 -13.02
N ASP A 7 -0.57 -4.01 -12.62
CA ASP A 7 -1.19 -5.32 -12.40
C ASP A 7 -0.67 -5.94 -11.10
N THR A 8 -1.30 -5.56 -10.00
CA THR A 8 -0.92 -6.02 -8.65
C THR A 8 -1.15 -7.52 -8.46
N ALA A 9 -2.19 -8.09 -9.08
CA ALA A 9 -2.50 -9.51 -8.95
C ALA A 9 -1.42 -10.37 -9.62
N ARG A 10 -0.98 -9.97 -10.83
CA ARG A 10 0.15 -10.61 -11.50
C ARG A 10 1.45 -10.46 -10.70
N ALA A 11 1.69 -9.28 -10.12
CA ALA A 11 2.86 -9.07 -9.27
C ALA A 11 2.89 -10.04 -8.08
N TYR A 12 1.77 -10.22 -7.36
CA TYR A 12 1.69 -11.23 -6.30
C TYR A 12 1.97 -12.64 -6.79
N LYS A 13 1.40 -13.04 -7.94
CA LYS A 13 1.67 -14.34 -8.55
C LYS A 13 3.15 -14.53 -8.87
N ASP A 14 3.79 -13.54 -9.47
CA ASP A 14 5.21 -13.61 -9.87
C ASP A 14 6.15 -13.59 -8.66
N TRP A 15 5.82 -12.83 -7.60
CA TRP A 15 6.57 -12.83 -6.35
C TRP A 15 6.46 -14.17 -5.63
N LEU A 16 5.26 -14.75 -5.53
CA LEU A 16 5.10 -16.09 -4.98
C LEU A 16 5.83 -17.15 -5.83
N ARG A 17 5.86 -17.01 -7.15
CA ARG A 17 6.58 -17.93 -8.04
C ARG A 17 8.08 -17.99 -7.70
N VAL A 18 8.74 -16.87 -7.45
CA VAL A 18 10.19 -16.81 -7.19
C VAL A 18 10.59 -17.19 -5.76
N LEU A 19 9.67 -17.13 -4.80
CA LEU A 19 9.94 -17.61 -3.45
C LEU A 19 10.16 -19.14 -3.44
N LYS A 20 11.04 -19.64 -2.58
CA LYS A 20 11.10 -21.07 -2.27
C LYS A 20 9.86 -21.49 -1.47
N LYS A 21 9.54 -22.80 -1.44
CA LYS A 21 8.52 -23.34 -0.53
C LYS A 21 8.82 -22.93 0.91
N GLY A 22 7.79 -22.49 1.65
CA GLY A 22 7.92 -21.90 2.98
C GLY A 22 8.52 -20.49 3.01
N GLY A 23 8.81 -19.88 1.85
CA GLY A 23 9.26 -18.50 1.74
C GLY A 23 8.14 -17.52 2.09
N ILE A 24 8.51 -16.35 2.61
CA ILE A 24 7.56 -15.35 3.12
C ILE A 24 7.54 -14.14 2.19
N LEU A 25 6.35 -13.77 1.73
CA LEU A 25 6.06 -12.47 1.14
C LEU A 25 5.64 -11.50 2.24
N LEU A 26 6.33 -10.36 2.31
CA LEU A 26 5.98 -9.24 3.17
C LEU A 26 5.53 -8.07 2.31
N ASN A 27 4.34 -7.52 2.57
CA ASN A 27 3.88 -6.30 1.91
C ASN A 27 3.40 -5.26 2.93
N PHE A 28 4.12 -4.16 3.02
CA PHE A 28 3.77 -3.00 3.84
C PHE A 28 3.16 -1.95 2.93
N ASP A 29 1.87 -1.67 3.11
CA ASP A 29 1.15 -0.76 2.21
C ASP A 29 -0.09 -0.17 2.87
N ALA A 30 -0.85 0.65 2.15
CA ALA A 30 -2.09 1.27 2.62
C ALA A 30 -3.20 1.17 1.58
N ASN A 31 -4.40 1.58 1.97
CA ASN A 31 -5.54 1.73 1.06
C ASN A 31 -5.52 3.09 0.33
N TYR A 32 -4.39 3.42 -0.33
CA TYR A 32 -4.19 4.73 -0.95
C TYR A 32 -5.19 5.08 -2.06
N GLY A 33 -5.83 4.08 -2.67
CA GLY A 33 -6.91 4.31 -3.64
C GLY A 33 -8.07 5.15 -3.08
N ALA A 34 -8.31 5.06 -1.77
CA ALA A 34 -9.37 5.80 -1.07
C ALA A 34 -8.89 7.15 -0.47
N VAL A 35 -7.61 7.48 -0.59
CA VAL A 35 -7.00 8.70 -0.02
C VAL A 35 -7.04 9.80 -1.07
N ASN A 36 -7.23 11.06 -0.67
CA ASN A 36 -7.04 12.23 -1.54
C ASN A 36 -5.69 12.88 -1.22
N PHE A 37 -4.69 12.74 -2.10
CA PHE A 37 -3.35 13.29 -1.85
C PHE A 37 -3.27 14.81 -1.99
N ALA A 38 -4.29 15.44 -2.59
CA ALA A 38 -4.39 16.90 -2.63
C ALA A 38 -4.92 17.50 -1.30
N ASP A 39 -5.48 16.68 -0.40
CA ASP A 39 -5.89 17.13 0.94
C ASP A 39 -4.71 17.04 1.92
N THR A 40 -4.02 18.17 2.10
CA THR A 40 -2.90 18.27 3.05
C THR A 40 -3.31 18.84 4.41
N SER A 41 -4.61 19.03 4.68
CA SER A 41 -5.11 19.70 5.89
C SER A 41 -4.68 19.03 7.20
N LYS A 42 -4.42 17.71 7.15
CA LYS A 42 -4.01 16.90 8.31
C LYS A 42 -2.50 16.73 8.43
N LEU A 43 -1.73 17.28 7.51
CA LEU A 43 -0.27 17.11 7.45
C LEU A 43 0.46 18.19 8.27
N PRO A 44 1.65 17.87 8.82
CA PRO A 44 2.52 18.87 9.42
C PRO A 44 2.79 20.05 8.47
N LYS A 45 2.97 21.27 8.98
CA LYS A 45 3.22 22.45 8.12
C LYS A 45 4.46 22.29 7.23
N ASN A 46 5.51 21.68 7.75
CA ASN A 46 6.77 21.40 7.03
C ASN A 46 6.71 20.12 6.18
N HIS A 47 5.57 19.45 6.08
CA HIS A 47 5.44 18.18 5.37
C HIS A 47 5.80 18.33 3.89
N THR A 48 6.44 17.30 3.34
CA THR A 48 6.98 17.32 1.97
C THR A 48 5.89 17.57 0.92
N HIS A 49 4.65 17.10 1.14
CA HIS A 49 3.54 17.36 0.21
C HIS A 49 3.16 18.84 0.12
N ASN A 50 3.38 19.64 1.17
CA ASN A 50 3.11 21.08 1.13
C ASN A 50 4.11 21.84 0.25
N LYS A 51 5.21 21.20 -0.17
CA LYS A 51 6.21 21.76 -1.09
C LYS A 51 5.85 21.50 -2.56
N LEU A 52 4.80 20.72 -2.84
CA LEU A 52 4.38 20.35 -4.19
C LEU A 52 3.37 21.34 -4.77
N GLY A 53 3.46 21.60 -6.08
CA GLY A 53 2.49 22.43 -6.79
C GLY A 53 1.14 21.73 -6.97
N LEU A 54 0.07 22.51 -7.09
CA LEU A 54 -1.30 22.00 -7.28
C LEU A 54 -1.42 21.12 -8.53
N ASP A 55 -0.81 21.51 -9.64
CA ASP A 55 -0.87 20.76 -10.90
C ASP A 55 -0.23 19.38 -10.76
N MET A 56 0.90 19.29 -10.05
CA MET A 56 1.60 18.04 -9.79
C MET A 56 0.78 17.10 -8.88
N MET A 57 0.06 17.65 -7.89
CA MET A 57 -0.87 16.87 -7.07
C MET A 57 -2.08 16.39 -7.89
N ALA A 58 -2.61 17.23 -8.78
CA ALA A 58 -3.71 16.86 -9.66
C ALA A 58 -3.31 15.75 -10.64
N GLU A 59 -2.11 15.81 -11.22
CA GLU A 59 -1.54 14.78 -12.08
C GLU A 59 -1.34 13.46 -11.30
N CYS A 60 -0.82 13.53 -10.07
CA CYS A 60 -0.67 12.36 -9.20
C CYS A 60 -2.02 11.68 -8.94
N GLU A 61 -3.06 12.45 -8.64
CA GLU A 61 -4.41 11.95 -8.45
C GLU A 61 -4.97 11.28 -9.72
N GLU A 62 -4.69 11.85 -10.90
CA GLU A 62 -5.13 11.30 -12.17
C GLU A 62 -4.43 9.96 -12.50
N ILE A 63 -3.11 9.91 -12.35
CA ILE A 63 -2.35 8.65 -12.54
C ILE A 63 -2.86 7.59 -11.57
N LYS A 64 -3.05 7.94 -10.30
CA LYS A 64 -3.57 7.02 -9.29
C LYS A 64 -4.94 6.47 -9.67
N ARG A 65 -5.86 7.30 -10.18
CA ARG A 65 -7.21 6.88 -10.61
C ARG A 65 -7.18 5.85 -11.73
N GLN A 66 -6.16 5.88 -12.59
CA GLN A 66 -6.02 4.94 -13.71
C GLN A 66 -5.51 3.56 -13.27
N LEU A 67 -4.96 3.43 -12.06
CA LEU A 67 -4.46 2.15 -11.55
C LEU A 67 -5.62 1.28 -11.04
N PRO A 68 -5.79 0.03 -11.53
CA PRO A 68 -6.89 -0.84 -11.12
C PRO A 68 -6.96 -1.09 -9.61
N ILE A 69 -5.80 -1.14 -8.95
CA ILE A 69 -5.68 -1.35 -7.51
C ILE A 69 -6.33 -0.22 -6.68
N SER A 70 -6.42 0.99 -7.23
CA SER A 70 -7.06 2.14 -6.57
C SER A 70 -8.57 1.98 -6.40
N SER A 71 -9.20 1.12 -7.20
CA SER A 71 -10.63 0.79 -7.09
C SER A 71 -10.94 -0.32 -6.06
N ARG A 72 -9.90 -0.87 -5.41
CA ARG A 72 -10.03 -1.99 -4.47
C ARG A 72 -9.98 -1.50 -3.03
N VAL A 73 -10.64 -2.25 -2.14
CA VAL A 73 -10.54 -2.02 -0.69
C VAL A 73 -9.39 -2.84 -0.12
N ARG A 74 -8.30 -2.19 0.28
CA ARG A 74 -7.12 -2.85 0.84
C ARG A 74 -7.08 -2.74 2.37
N PRO A 75 -6.64 -3.78 3.10
CA PRO A 75 -6.02 -5.03 2.62
C PRO A 75 -7.01 -6.17 2.28
N ALA A 76 -8.33 -5.96 2.33
CA ALA A 76 -9.31 -7.03 2.11
C ALA A 76 -9.14 -7.71 0.73
N TRP A 77 -8.96 -6.91 -0.32
CA TRP A 77 -8.69 -7.41 -1.66
C TRP A 77 -7.36 -8.17 -1.76
N ASP A 78 -6.32 -7.73 -1.04
CA ASP A 78 -5.03 -8.43 -1.02
C ASP A 78 -5.15 -9.81 -0.38
N VAL A 79 -5.90 -9.89 0.71
CA VAL A 79 -6.16 -11.15 1.44
C VAL A 79 -6.86 -12.15 0.54
N GLU A 80 -7.93 -11.74 -0.14
CA GLU A 80 -8.64 -12.56 -1.11
C GLU A 80 -7.72 -13.01 -2.26
N THR A 81 -6.96 -12.07 -2.84
CA THR A 81 -6.10 -12.35 -3.98
C THR A 81 -4.99 -13.34 -3.64
N LEU A 82 -4.31 -13.16 -2.51
CA LEU A 82 -3.25 -14.07 -2.05
C LEU A 82 -3.82 -15.43 -1.65
N GLY A 83 -5.00 -15.47 -1.01
CA GLY A 83 -5.71 -16.71 -0.70
C GLY A 83 -6.03 -17.53 -1.95
N ASN A 84 -6.54 -16.88 -2.99
CA ASN A 84 -6.83 -17.51 -4.28
C ASN A 84 -5.57 -18.00 -5.02
N LEU A 85 -4.39 -17.46 -4.69
CA LEU A 85 -3.10 -17.93 -5.20
C LEU A 85 -2.53 -19.13 -4.41
N GLY A 86 -3.23 -19.61 -3.37
CA GLY A 86 -2.89 -20.84 -2.66
C GLY A 86 -1.73 -20.70 -1.68
N VAL A 87 -1.58 -19.53 -1.05
CA VAL A 87 -0.62 -19.37 0.06
C VAL A 87 -1.01 -20.28 1.24
N GLU A 88 -0.01 -20.84 1.92
CA GLU A 88 -0.22 -21.79 3.02
C GLU A 88 -0.71 -21.09 4.30
N GLN A 89 -0.20 -19.88 4.55
CA GLN A 89 -0.57 -19.06 5.69
C GLN A 89 -0.64 -17.59 5.28
N LEU A 90 -1.53 -16.83 5.90
CA LEU A 90 -1.72 -15.42 5.65
C LEU A 90 -2.11 -14.69 6.94
N SER A 91 -1.45 -13.57 7.24
CA SER A 91 -1.82 -12.70 8.36
C SER A 91 -1.65 -11.22 8.02
N VAL A 92 -2.34 -10.37 8.78
CA VAL A 92 -2.35 -8.91 8.60
C VAL A 92 -2.09 -8.21 9.94
N ASP A 93 -1.15 -7.28 9.97
CA ASP A 93 -0.93 -6.36 11.09
C ASP A 93 -1.39 -4.94 10.71
N PHE A 94 -2.51 -4.50 11.30
CA PHE A 94 -3.05 -3.15 11.14
C PHE A 94 -2.41 -2.11 12.08
N GLY A 95 -1.52 -2.53 12.97
CA GLY A 95 -0.83 -1.68 13.92
C GLY A 95 0.50 -1.11 13.41
N VAL A 96 0.92 -1.46 12.20
CA VAL A 96 2.28 -1.18 11.72
C VAL A 96 2.60 0.31 11.59
N SER A 97 1.64 1.17 11.23
CA SER A 97 1.84 2.62 11.19
C SER A 97 2.39 3.18 12.50
N ARG A 98 1.86 2.71 13.64
CA ARG A 98 2.28 3.18 14.97
C ARG A 98 3.69 2.74 15.35
N LYS A 99 4.19 1.67 14.72
CA LYS A 99 5.54 1.14 14.92
C LYS A 99 6.55 1.86 14.04
N ILE A 100 6.16 2.24 12.82
CA ILE A 100 7.01 2.95 11.85
C ILE A 100 7.09 4.45 12.17
N TYR A 101 5.93 5.08 12.33
CA TYR A 101 5.82 6.53 12.56
C TYR A 101 5.66 6.85 14.05
N THR A 102 6.73 6.60 14.81
CA THR A 102 6.80 6.95 16.24
C THR A 102 6.96 8.46 16.46
N ILE A 103 7.52 9.17 15.47
CA ILE A 103 7.68 10.62 15.44
C ILE A 103 6.98 11.14 14.18
N LYS A 104 6.25 12.26 14.32
CA LYS A 104 5.58 12.93 13.19
C LYS A 104 6.48 14.06 12.66
N ASP A 105 7.26 13.77 11.63
CA ASP A 105 8.15 14.72 10.95
C ASP A 105 7.67 15.05 9.53
N GLU A 106 8.56 15.58 8.69
CA GLU A 106 8.24 15.98 7.30
C GLU A 106 7.94 14.81 6.34
N PHE A 107 8.16 13.57 6.78
CA PHE A 107 7.88 12.33 6.06
C PHE A 107 6.76 11.50 6.69
N TYR A 108 6.09 12.05 7.71
CA TYR A 108 4.98 11.40 8.39
C TYR A 108 3.84 11.07 7.43
N ASN A 109 3.49 9.79 7.36
CA ASN A 109 2.30 9.38 6.63
C ASN A 109 1.08 9.26 7.57
N PRO A 110 0.02 10.06 7.36
CA PRO A 110 -1.18 10.01 8.18
C PRO A 110 -2.06 8.79 7.91
N ASP A 111 -1.91 8.13 6.76
CA ASP A 111 -2.77 7.04 6.35
C ASP A 111 -2.43 5.73 7.09
N ALA A 112 -3.47 4.96 7.40
CA ALA A 112 -3.32 3.68 8.08
C ALA A 112 -2.67 2.66 7.14
N LEU A 113 -1.44 2.29 7.47
CA LEU A 113 -0.70 1.20 6.85
C LEU A 113 -1.13 -0.13 7.46
N PHE A 114 -1.01 -1.18 6.65
CA PHE A 114 -1.03 -2.56 7.07
C PHE A 114 0.27 -3.26 6.67
N ALA A 115 0.59 -4.34 7.37
CA ALA A 115 1.61 -5.29 6.94
C ALA A 115 0.96 -6.65 6.67
N LEU A 116 1.10 -7.15 5.44
CA LEU A 116 0.70 -8.48 5.02
C LEU A 116 1.88 -9.44 5.14
N PHE A 117 1.60 -10.64 5.65
CA PHE A 117 2.55 -11.74 5.75
C PHE A 117 1.91 -12.96 5.08
N ALA A 118 2.50 -13.45 3.99
CA ALA A 118 2.00 -14.64 3.29
C ALA A 118 3.10 -15.68 3.10
N VAL A 119 2.82 -16.94 3.42
CA VAL A 119 3.78 -18.06 3.31
C VAL A 119 3.49 -18.84 2.03
N LYS A 120 4.49 -19.01 1.18
CA LYS A 120 4.37 -19.84 -0.04
C LYS A 120 4.24 -21.31 0.34
N ALA A 121 3.22 -21.97 -0.22
CA ALA A 121 3.03 -23.42 -0.15
C ALA A 121 4.17 -24.25 -0.79
#